data_AF-A0A2W4PML7-F1
#
_entry.id   AF-A0A2W4PML7-F1
#
_cell.length_a   1.000
_cell.length_b   1.000
_cell.length_c   1.000
_cell.angle_alpha   90.00
_cell.angle_beta   90.00
_cell.angle_gamma   90.00
#
_symmetry.space_group_name_H-M   'P 1'
#
loop_
_entity.id
_entity.type
_entity.pdbx_description
1 polymer ?
#
loop_
_entity_poly.entity_id
_entity_poly.type
_entity_poly.pdbx_seq_one_letter_code
_entity_poly.pdbx_strand_id
1 'polypeptide(L)'
;MKKFIAFFPVIFLATILCNAQTLNNNWTSDLETDLREFTSCDDDMDCSEFSGKALQTVYKLNDFYQPKEKRYMRVSEIIAFLQESTSWTKLGPAYQQSILNQAQEYANNKKAVIAVLPGANGVGHVALILPGELQASGSWGLSVPNSASFLTIDPAKSYVGKGLSYAFTKNHLKDVVIFARNY
;
A
#
# COMPACT_ATOMS: atom_id res chain seq x y z
N MET A 1 -6.32 -69.20 -10.95
CA MET A 1 -7.09 -67.94 -11.00
C MET A 1 -6.21 -66.82 -10.47
N LYS A 2 -5.70 -65.92 -11.31
CA LYS A 2 -4.88 -64.76 -10.91
C LYS A 2 -5.78 -63.54 -10.80
N LYS A 3 -5.93 -62.97 -9.61
CA LYS A 3 -6.67 -61.71 -9.37
C LYS A 3 -5.76 -60.53 -9.72
N PHE A 4 -6.13 -59.75 -10.73
CA PHE A 4 -5.54 -58.45 -11.02
C PHE A 4 -6.14 -57.43 -10.04
N ILE A 5 -5.29 -56.80 -9.23
CA ILE A 5 -5.65 -55.64 -8.41
C ILE A 5 -5.31 -54.41 -9.23
N ALA A 6 -6.34 -53.73 -9.74
CA ALA A 6 -6.19 -52.45 -10.42
C ALA A 6 -6.00 -51.34 -9.37
N PHE A 7 -4.81 -50.76 -9.33
CA PHE A 7 -4.53 -49.55 -8.55
C PHE A 7 -5.04 -48.35 -9.35
N PHE A 8 -6.13 -47.73 -8.87
CA PHE A 8 -6.60 -46.43 -9.36
C PHE A 8 -5.79 -45.32 -8.67
N PRO A 9 -5.10 -44.42 -9.40
CA PRO A 9 -4.46 -43.28 -8.80
C PRO A 9 -5.53 -42.27 -8.40
N VAL A 10 -5.68 -42.03 -7.09
CA VAL A 10 -6.47 -40.94 -6.53
C VAL A 10 -5.70 -39.64 -6.76
N ILE A 11 -6.09 -38.86 -7.76
CA ILE A 11 -5.54 -37.53 -8.02
C ILE A 11 -6.14 -36.57 -7.00
N PHE A 12 -5.35 -36.24 -5.97
CA PHE A 12 -5.67 -35.15 -5.03
C PHE A 12 -5.46 -33.81 -5.75
N LEU A 13 -6.53 -33.21 -6.28
CA LEU A 13 -6.51 -31.80 -6.67
C LEU A 13 -6.47 -30.95 -5.40
N ALA A 14 -5.28 -30.49 -5.03
CA ALA A 14 -5.11 -29.44 -4.04
C ALA A 14 -5.70 -28.14 -4.61
N THR A 15 -6.90 -27.77 -4.18
CA THR A 15 -7.48 -26.46 -4.45
C THR A 15 -6.65 -25.41 -3.73
N ILE A 16 -5.76 -24.72 -4.46
CA ILE A 16 -5.08 -23.54 -3.95
C ILE A 16 -6.16 -22.47 -3.78
N LEU A 17 -6.58 -22.24 -2.52
CA LEU A 17 -7.41 -21.10 -2.16
C LEU A 17 -6.56 -19.85 -2.40
N CYS A 18 -6.73 -19.21 -3.55
CA CYS A 18 -6.20 -17.88 -3.79
C CYS A 18 -6.99 -16.92 -2.90
N ASN A 19 -6.41 -16.51 -1.77
CA ASN A 19 -6.97 -15.45 -0.93
C ASN A 19 -6.88 -14.13 -1.70
N ALA A 20 -7.89 -13.86 -2.53
CA ALA A 20 -7.97 -12.62 -3.28
C ALA A 20 -8.33 -11.47 -2.33
N GLN A 21 -7.49 -10.44 -2.30
CA GLN A 21 -7.84 -9.18 -1.64
C GLN A 21 -9.00 -8.51 -2.39
N THR A 22 -9.85 -7.79 -1.66
CA THR A 22 -11.01 -7.08 -2.24
C THR A 22 -10.91 -5.59 -1.97
N LEU A 23 -11.31 -4.79 -2.95
CA LEU A 23 -11.45 -3.35 -2.76
C LEU A 23 -12.77 -3.04 -2.06
N ASN A 24 -12.79 -1.95 -1.31
CA ASN A 24 -14.03 -1.31 -0.91
C ASN A 24 -14.74 -0.73 -2.15
N ASN A 25 -16.04 -0.99 -2.30
CA ASN A 25 -16.80 -0.60 -3.49
C ASN A 25 -16.80 0.92 -3.71
N ASN A 26 -16.75 1.70 -2.62
CA ASN A 26 -16.75 3.16 -2.64
C ASN A 26 -15.40 3.74 -2.22
N TRP A 27 -14.31 2.97 -2.35
CA TRP A 27 -13.01 3.34 -1.81
C TRP A 27 -12.56 4.76 -2.22
N THR A 28 -12.86 5.21 -3.44
CA THR A 28 -12.49 6.55 -3.90
C THR A 28 -13.22 7.63 -3.11
N SER A 29 -14.53 7.52 -2.94
CA SER A 29 -15.33 8.47 -2.17
C SER A 29 -14.97 8.45 -0.69
N ASP A 30 -14.73 7.26 -0.14
CA ASP A 30 -14.37 7.09 1.27
C ASP A 30 -12.97 7.65 1.54
N LEU A 31 -12.01 7.43 0.64
CA LEU A 31 -10.65 7.96 0.76
C LEU A 31 -10.61 9.49 0.55
N GLU A 32 -11.45 10.04 -0.32
CA GLU A 32 -11.65 11.49 -0.44
C GLU A 32 -12.27 12.08 0.83
N THR A 33 -13.14 11.32 1.52
CA THR A 33 -13.68 11.71 2.82
C THR A 33 -12.60 11.72 3.88
N ASP A 34 -11.80 10.66 3.94
CA ASP A 34 -10.61 10.60 4.80
C ASP A 34 -9.66 11.78 4.54
N LEU A 35 -9.44 12.16 3.27
CA LEU A 35 -8.62 13.31 2.91
C LEU A 35 -9.20 14.61 3.47
N ARG A 36 -10.52 14.84 3.34
CA ARG A 36 -11.17 16.03 3.90
C ARG A 36 -11.04 16.09 5.42
N GLU A 37 -11.32 14.97 6.10
CA GLU A 37 -11.17 14.86 7.55
C GLU A 37 -9.73 15.16 7.99
N PHE A 38 -8.74 14.57 7.30
CA PHE A 38 -7.33 14.84 7.55
C PHE A 38 -6.96 16.31 7.36
N THR A 39 -7.44 16.96 6.29
CA THR A 39 -7.14 18.39 6.05
C THR A 39 -7.82 19.34 7.01
N SER A 40 -8.93 18.93 7.63
CA SER A 40 -9.62 19.68 8.68
C SER A 40 -9.12 19.38 10.09
N CYS A 41 -8.18 18.45 10.21
CA CYS A 41 -7.68 17.96 11.47
C CYS A 41 -6.85 19.05 12.16
N ASP A 42 -7.23 19.42 13.39
CA ASP A 42 -6.60 20.45 14.20
C ASP A 42 -5.75 19.83 15.33
N ASP A 43 -5.13 20.68 16.16
CA ASP A 43 -4.15 20.28 17.17
C ASP A 43 -4.69 19.30 18.25
N ASP A 44 -6.02 19.10 18.33
CA ASP A 44 -6.66 18.21 19.29
C ASP A 44 -6.84 16.76 18.78
N MET A 45 -6.51 16.48 17.50
CA MET A 45 -6.67 15.16 16.87
C MET A 45 -5.33 14.54 16.43
N ASP A 46 -5.15 13.23 16.61
CA ASP A 46 -3.96 12.52 16.09
C ASP A 46 -4.11 12.23 14.58
N CYS A 47 -3.95 13.27 13.76
CA CYS A 47 -4.07 13.22 12.30
C CYS A 47 -3.04 12.29 11.63
N SER A 48 -2.05 11.80 12.38
CA SER A 48 -1.03 10.91 11.85
C SER A 48 -1.55 9.50 11.51
N GLU A 49 -2.75 9.17 11.97
CA GLU A 49 -3.37 7.86 11.76
C GLU A 49 -3.84 7.60 10.31
N PHE A 50 -4.08 8.66 9.53
CA PHE A 50 -4.70 8.54 8.19
C PHE A 50 -3.84 7.75 7.20
N SER A 51 -2.52 7.77 7.36
CA SER A 51 -1.62 6.92 6.56
C SER A 51 -1.87 5.42 6.79
N GLY A 52 -2.18 5.03 8.03
CA GLY A 52 -2.55 3.65 8.37
C GLY A 52 -4.01 3.34 8.01
N LYS A 53 -4.93 4.28 8.25
CA LYS A 53 -6.37 4.17 7.94
C LYS A 53 -6.63 3.94 6.45
N ALA A 54 -5.88 4.61 5.58
CA ALA A 54 -6.05 4.52 4.12
C ALA A 54 -6.03 3.08 3.59
N LEU A 55 -5.22 2.21 4.20
CA LEU A 55 -5.16 0.79 3.83
C LEU A 55 -6.48 0.07 4.11
N GLN A 56 -7.07 0.33 5.27
CA GLN A 56 -8.38 -0.20 5.65
C GLN A 56 -9.48 0.38 4.75
N THR A 57 -9.46 1.68 4.47
CA THR A 57 -10.44 2.35 3.62
C THR A 57 -10.49 1.76 2.21
N VAL A 58 -9.33 1.49 1.61
CA VAL A 58 -9.25 1.00 0.22
C VAL A 58 -9.38 -0.51 0.11
N TYR A 59 -8.64 -1.26 0.92
CA TYR A 59 -8.47 -2.70 0.77
C TYR A 59 -9.17 -3.53 1.87
N LYS A 60 -9.83 -2.89 2.84
CA LYS A 60 -10.43 -3.55 4.02
C LYS A 60 -9.43 -4.37 4.83
N LEU A 61 -8.18 -3.92 4.86
CA LEU A 61 -7.08 -4.56 5.58
C LEU A 61 -6.73 -3.79 6.85
N ASN A 62 -6.72 -4.51 7.97
CA ASN A 62 -6.41 -3.98 9.30
C ASN A 62 -4.93 -4.14 9.68
N ASP A 63 -4.03 -4.37 8.73
CA ASP A 63 -2.60 -4.60 8.98
C ASP A 63 -1.93 -3.48 9.78
N PHE A 64 -2.37 -2.24 9.55
CA PHE A 64 -1.85 -1.06 10.25
C PHE A 64 -2.78 -0.60 11.37
N TYR A 65 -3.75 -1.41 11.79
CA TYR A 65 -4.58 -1.13 12.96
C TYR A 65 -4.01 -1.86 14.18
N GLN A 66 -3.94 -1.18 15.32
CA GLN A 66 -3.47 -1.72 16.59
C GLN A 66 -4.67 -1.94 17.54
N PRO A 67 -5.20 -3.17 17.67
CA PRO A 67 -6.44 -3.40 18.41
C PRO A 67 -6.38 -3.09 19.91
N LYS A 68 -5.21 -3.24 20.55
CA LYS A 68 -5.07 -2.99 22.00
C LYS A 68 -5.11 -1.49 22.30
N GLU A 69 -4.53 -0.70 21.41
CA GLU A 69 -4.37 0.76 21.47
C GLU A 69 -5.56 1.48 20.80
N LYS A 70 -6.40 0.74 20.07
CA LYS A 70 -7.61 1.21 19.38
C LYS A 70 -7.34 2.38 18.42
N ARG A 71 -6.21 2.34 17.72
CA ARG A 71 -5.78 3.36 16.75
C ARG A 71 -5.03 2.74 15.59
N TYR A 72 -4.82 3.49 14.52
CA TYR A 72 -3.88 3.08 13.47
C TYR A 72 -2.43 3.40 13.84
N MET A 73 -1.52 2.63 13.26
CA MET A 73 -0.08 2.83 13.34
C MET A 73 0.30 4.17 12.72
N ARG A 74 1.20 4.88 13.37
CA ARG A 74 1.90 6.04 12.82
C ARG A 74 2.90 5.61 11.77
N VAL A 75 3.37 6.54 10.95
CA VAL A 75 4.35 6.27 9.88
C VAL A 75 5.59 5.51 10.36
N SER A 76 6.17 5.89 11.51
CA SER A 76 7.34 5.20 12.06
C SER A 76 7.04 3.75 12.47
N GLU A 77 5.85 3.50 13.03
CA GLU A 77 5.39 2.16 13.40
C GLU A 77 5.11 1.29 12.16
N ILE A 78 4.53 1.87 11.10
CA ILE A 78 4.34 1.19 9.81
C ILE A 78 5.71 0.77 9.24
N ILE A 79 6.70 1.68 9.24
CA ILE A 79 8.05 1.39 8.74
C ILE A 79 8.68 0.24 9.52
N ALA A 80 8.59 0.25 10.85
CA ALA A 80 9.10 -0.83 11.70
C ALA A 80 8.37 -2.15 11.43
N PHE A 81 7.04 -2.13 11.35
CA PHE A 81 6.21 -3.29 11.04
C PHE A 81 6.63 -3.94 9.71
N LEU A 82 6.86 -3.15 8.65
CA LEU A 82 7.24 -3.67 7.33
C LEU A 82 8.61 -4.36 7.30
N GLN A 83 9.52 -4.02 8.22
CA GLN A 83 10.83 -4.66 8.32
C GLN A 83 10.74 -6.08 8.87
N GLU A 84 9.75 -6.35 9.72
CA GLU A 84 9.57 -7.63 10.41
C GLU A 84 8.41 -8.46 9.83
N SER A 85 7.56 -7.85 9.00
CA SER A 85 6.37 -8.49 8.46
C SER A 85 6.70 -9.59 7.46
N THR A 86 6.14 -10.78 7.69
CA THR A 86 6.09 -11.86 6.68
C THR A 86 4.91 -11.71 5.72
N SER A 87 3.96 -10.83 6.04
CA SER A 87 2.74 -10.60 5.27
C SER A 87 2.88 -9.48 4.23
N TRP A 88 4.04 -8.83 4.19
CA TRP A 88 4.43 -7.84 3.18
C TRP A 88 5.77 -8.23 2.56
N THR A 89 5.98 -7.83 1.33
CA THR A 89 7.22 -8.11 0.60
C THR A 89 7.71 -6.83 -0.05
N LYS A 90 8.99 -6.54 0.18
CA LYS A 90 9.71 -5.45 -0.48
C LYS A 90 9.86 -5.79 -1.97
N LEU A 91 9.27 -4.98 -2.84
CA LEU A 91 9.39 -5.14 -4.29
C LEU A 91 10.73 -4.60 -4.79
N GLY A 92 11.11 -3.41 -4.33
CA GLY A 92 12.32 -2.75 -4.79
C GLY A 92 12.27 -1.23 -4.66
N PRO A 93 13.28 -0.53 -5.18
CA PRO A 93 13.36 0.92 -5.11
C PRO A 93 12.51 1.61 -6.19
N ALA A 94 11.97 2.79 -5.88
CA ALA A 94 11.06 3.53 -6.78
C ALA A 94 11.74 4.14 -8.02
N TYR A 95 13.07 4.24 -8.04
CA TYR A 95 13.80 4.73 -9.23
C TYR A 95 13.85 3.71 -10.38
N GLN A 96 13.37 2.49 -10.17
CA GLN A 96 13.30 1.45 -11.20
C GLN A 96 11.91 1.40 -11.82
N GLN A 97 11.81 1.70 -13.12
CA GLN A 97 10.52 1.69 -13.84
C GLN A 97 9.81 0.34 -13.76
N SER A 98 10.54 -0.77 -13.79
CA SER A 98 9.97 -2.12 -13.65
C SER A 98 9.25 -2.31 -12.31
N ILE A 99 9.78 -1.76 -11.22
CA ILE A 99 9.15 -1.82 -9.89
C ILE A 99 7.88 -0.96 -9.86
N LEU A 100 7.89 0.23 -10.47
CA LEU A 100 6.71 1.08 -10.58
C LEU A 100 5.59 0.43 -11.42
N ASN A 101 5.96 -0.25 -12.51
CA ASN A 101 5.02 -1.01 -13.34
C ASN A 101 4.39 -2.16 -12.54
N GLN A 102 5.21 -2.95 -11.84
CA GLN A 102 4.73 -4.06 -11.01
C GLN A 102 3.82 -3.57 -9.88
N ALA A 103 4.15 -2.43 -9.25
CA ALA A 103 3.34 -1.81 -8.22
C ALA A 103 1.94 -1.42 -8.73
N GLN A 104 1.88 -0.80 -9.92
CA GLN A 104 0.63 -0.46 -10.58
C GLN A 104 -0.18 -1.71 -10.94
N GLU A 105 0.47 -2.74 -11.48
CA GLU A 105 -0.20 -4.00 -11.83
C GLU A 105 -0.81 -4.66 -10.59
N TYR A 106 -0.08 -4.68 -9.47
CA TYR A 106 -0.57 -5.23 -8.21
C TYR A 106 -1.77 -4.45 -7.68
N ALA A 107 -1.71 -3.12 -7.67
CA ALA A 107 -2.84 -2.30 -7.25
C ALA A 107 -4.08 -2.52 -8.13
N ASN A 108 -3.91 -2.61 -9.46
CA ASN A 108 -5.01 -2.92 -10.39
C ASN A 108 -5.60 -4.32 -10.16
N ASN A 109 -4.78 -5.26 -9.72
CA ASN A 109 -5.21 -6.59 -9.29
C ASN A 109 -5.71 -6.64 -7.83
N LYS A 110 -6.08 -5.47 -7.26
CA LYS A 110 -6.66 -5.33 -5.90
C LYS A 110 -5.71 -5.75 -4.78
N LYS A 111 -4.42 -5.89 -5.07
CA LYS A 111 -3.38 -6.21 -4.10
C LYS A 111 -2.85 -4.91 -3.50
N ALA A 112 -2.82 -4.81 -2.17
CA ALA A 112 -2.35 -3.61 -1.50
C ALA A 112 -0.87 -3.36 -1.74
N VAL A 113 -0.53 -2.11 -2.10
CA VAL A 113 0.82 -1.65 -2.38
C VAL A 113 1.04 -0.28 -1.76
N ILE A 114 2.21 -0.07 -1.16
CA ILE A 114 2.61 1.20 -0.56
C ILE A 114 4.02 1.58 -0.98
N ALA A 115 4.28 2.89 -1.01
CA ALA A 115 5.61 3.45 -1.14
C ALA A 115 6.04 4.04 0.20
N VAL A 116 7.29 3.80 0.57
CA VAL A 116 7.82 4.15 1.88
C VAL A 116 9.12 4.91 1.70
N LEU A 117 9.19 6.11 2.27
CA LEU A 117 10.43 6.81 2.52
C LEU A 117 10.84 6.55 3.97
N PRO A 118 11.84 5.71 4.24
CA PRO A 118 12.37 5.56 5.58
C PRO A 118 13.05 6.87 5.98
N GLY A 119 12.55 7.52 7.03
CA GLY A 119 13.12 8.75 7.54
C GLY A 119 14.36 8.53 8.39
N ALA A 120 15.30 9.48 8.36
CA ALA A 120 16.26 9.62 9.45
C ALA A 120 15.52 10.18 10.69
N ASN A 121 15.78 9.62 11.87
CA ASN A 121 15.18 10.06 13.15
C ASN A 121 13.64 9.96 13.25
N GLY A 122 13.02 9.04 12.50
CA GLY A 122 11.58 8.77 12.62
C GLY A 122 10.67 9.67 11.78
N VAL A 123 11.22 10.62 11.00
CA VAL A 123 10.47 11.48 10.06
C VAL A 123 10.43 10.82 8.68
N GLY A 124 9.71 9.70 8.59
CA GLY A 124 9.47 9.00 7.33
C GLY A 124 8.21 9.48 6.63
N HIS A 125 7.87 8.87 5.50
CA HIS A 125 6.58 9.08 4.83
C HIS A 125 6.08 7.80 4.17
N VAL A 126 4.75 7.61 4.16
CA VAL A 126 4.09 6.48 3.49
C VAL A 126 3.03 7.02 2.55
N ALA A 127 3.02 6.50 1.32
CA ALA A 127 1.97 6.77 0.34
C ALA A 127 1.33 5.46 -0.11
N LEU A 128 0.01 5.47 -0.27
CA LEU A 128 -0.75 4.33 -0.77
C LEU A 128 -0.75 4.35 -2.29
N ILE A 129 -0.36 3.24 -2.93
CA ILE A 129 -0.50 3.08 -4.37
C ILE A 129 -1.90 2.54 -4.66
N LEU A 130 -2.60 3.25 -5.55
CA LEU A 130 -4.00 3.04 -5.86
C LEU A 130 -4.16 2.38 -7.24
N PRO A 131 -5.28 1.67 -7.48
CA PRO A 131 -5.64 1.27 -8.83
C PRO A 131 -5.72 2.48 -9.77
N GLY A 132 -5.26 2.32 -11.00
CA GLY A 132 -5.28 3.33 -12.05
C GLY A 132 -4.13 3.18 -13.05
N GLU A 133 -4.05 4.13 -13.97
CA GLU A 133 -3.01 4.21 -14.98
C GLU A 133 -1.72 4.81 -14.42
N LEU A 134 -0.59 4.48 -15.05
CA LEU A 134 0.67 5.19 -14.83
C LEU A 134 0.55 6.64 -15.36
N GLN A 135 1.17 7.58 -14.65
CA GLN A 135 1.21 8.99 -14.98
C GLN A 135 2.67 9.43 -15.20
N ALA A 136 2.95 10.20 -16.25
CA ALA A 136 4.30 10.73 -16.47
C ALA A 136 4.69 11.73 -15.37
N SER A 137 5.86 11.56 -14.78
CA SER A 137 6.45 12.48 -13.80
C SER A 137 7.63 13.23 -14.39
N GLY A 138 7.48 14.55 -14.58
CA GLY A 138 8.58 15.41 -15.01
C GLY A 138 9.70 15.54 -13.96
N SER A 139 9.37 15.45 -12.67
CA SER A 139 10.35 15.58 -11.59
C SER A 139 11.21 14.34 -11.43
N TRP A 140 10.63 13.15 -11.63
CA TRP A 140 11.35 11.87 -11.52
C TRP A 140 11.88 11.37 -12.87
N GLY A 141 11.34 11.83 -14.00
CA GLY A 141 11.67 11.31 -15.32
C GLY A 141 11.19 9.87 -15.55
N LEU A 142 10.12 9.46 -14.85
CA LEU A 142 9.57 8.11 -14.83
C LEU A 142 8.05 8.16 -15.00
N SER A 143 7.45 7.04 -15.41
CA SER A 143 6.00 6.84 -15.34
C SER A 143 5.66 6.25 -13.97
N VAL A 144 4.92 6.98 -13.15
CA VAL A 144 4.65 6.66 -11.75
C VAL A 144 3.20 6.21 -11.55
N PRO A 145 2.92 5.30 -10.61
CA PRO A 145 1.57 4.83 -10.36
C PRO A 145 0.67 5.92 -9.76
N ASN A 146 -0.64 5.74 -9.95
CA ASN A 146 -1.66 6.46 -9.21
C ASN A 146 -1.51 6.22 -7.69
N SER A 147 -1.67 7.26 -6.87
CA SER A 147 -1.48 7.15 -5.43
C SER A 147 -2.34 8.13 -4.61
N ALA A 148 -2.36 7.91 -3.31
CA ALA A 148 -2.85 8.84 -2.31
C ALA A 148 -1.81 9.04 -1.20
N SER A 149 -1.82 10.21 -0.59
CA SER A 149 -0.84 10.60 0.41
C SER A 149 -1.41 11.64 1.37
N PHE A 150 -1.18 11.41 2.67
CA PHE A 150 -1.58 12.28 3.78
C PHE A 150 -0.31 12.91 4.37
N LEU A 151 -0.01 14.14 3.99
CA LEU A 151 1.24 14.85 4.29
C LEU A 151 1.08 15.64 5.59
N THR A 152 1.57 15.10 6.71
CA THR A 152 1.44 15.75 8.03
C THR A 152 2.19 17.09 8.15
N ILE A 153 3.26 17.29 7.38
CA ILE A 153 4.04 18.55 7.36
C ILE A 153 3.30 19.66 6.61
N ASP A 154 2.53 19.31 5.57
CA ASP A 154 1.79 20.26 4.75
C ASP A 154 0.45 19.62 4.31
N PRO A 155 -0.55 19.61 5.21
CA PRO A 155 -1.80 18.90 4.97
C PRO A 155 -2.52 19.34 3.70
N ALA A 156 -2.42 20.62 3.34
CA ALA A 156 -3.02 21.21 2.14
C ALA A 156 -2.48 20.61 0.83
N LYS A 157 -1.28 20.00 0.85
CA LYS A 157 -0.72 19.29 -0.31
C LYS A 157 -1.13 17.83 -0.40
N SER A 158 -1.82 17.30 0.59
CA SER A 158 -2.34 15.93 0.58
C SER A 158 -3.30 15.72 -0.58
N TYR A 159 -3.42 14.48 -1.04
CA TYR A 159 -4.16 14.20 -2.26
C TYR A 159 -4.60 12.75 -2.35
N VAL A 160 -5.60 12.54 -3.21
CA VAL A 160 -6.01 11.26 -3.78
C VAL A 160 -5.92 11.38 -5.30
N GLY A 161 -5.43 10.34 -5.98
CA GLY A 161 -5.53 10.25 -7.44
C GLY A 161 -4.41 10.93 -8.25
N LYS A 162 -3.28 11.31 -7.62
CA LYS A 162 -2.12 11.87 -8.35
C LYS A 162 -1.00 10.84 -8.47
N GLY A 163 -0.08 11.08 -9.40
CA GLY A 163 1.12 10.25 -9.53
C GLY A 163 2.00 10.26 -8.27
N LEU A 164 2.60 9.10 -7.95
CA LEU A 164 3.42 8.88 -6.74
C LEU A 164 4.48 9.93 -6.45
N SER A 165 5.04 10.56 -7.49
CA SER A 165 6.03 11.63 -7.35
C SER A 165 5.51 12.88 -6.64
N TYR A 166 4.21 13.01 -6.40
CA TYR A 166 3.66 14.09 -5.56
C TYR A 166 3.85 13.82 -4.06
N ALA A 167 4.02 12.56 -3.64
CA ALA A 167 4.25 12.20 -2.24
C ALA A 167 5.71 12.40 -1.80
N PHE A 168 6.67 12.35 -2.73
CA PHE A 168 8.08 12.47 -2.40
C PHE A 168 8.83 13.36 -3.39
N THR A 169 9.71 14.21 -2.85
CA THR A 169 10.55 15.09 -3.67
C THR A 169 11.51 14.28 -4.55
N LYS A 170 12.05 14.91 -5.60
CA LYS A 170 13.05 14.29 -6.48
C LYS A 170 14.27 13.75 -5.71
N ASN A 171 14.67 14.42 -4.63
CA ASN A 171 15.83 14.02 -3.83
C ASN A 171 15.57 12.72 -3.06
N HIS A 172 14.31 12.41 -2.76
CA HIS A 172 13.92 11.19 -2.05
C HIS A 172 13.82 9.97 -2.97
N LEU A 173 13.82 10.14 -4.30
CA LEU A 173 13.56 9.06 -5.26
C LEU A 173 14.45 7.82 -5.04
N LYS A 174 15.72 8.02 -4.65
CA LYS A 174 16.66 6.91 -4.40
C LYS A 174 16.36 6.13 -3.13
N ASP A 175 15.66 6.74 -2.19
CA ASP A 175 15.40 6.22 -0.85
C ASP A 175 13.98 5.66 -0.72
N VAL A 176 13.08 5.99 -1.65
CA VAL A 176 11.72 5.43 -1.66
C VAL A 176 11.76 3.96 -2.06
N VAL A 177 11.15 3.12 -1.23
CA VAL A 177 11.03 1.67 -1.41
C VAL A 177 9.56 1.29 -1.54
N ILE A 178 9.25 0.40 -2.48
CA ILE A 178 7.90 -0.13 -2.69
C ILE A 178 7.73 -1.46 -1.96
N PHE A 179 6.60 -1.61 -1.27
CA PHE A 179 6.16 -2.84 -0.63
C PHE A 179 4.79 -3.25 -1.15
N ALA A 180 4.56 -4.56 -1.29
CA ALA A 180 3.25 -5.12 -1.59
C ALA A 180 2.86 -6.19 -0.58
N ARG A 181 1.57 -6.28 -0.30
CA ARG A 181 1.03 -7.25 0.65
C ARG A 181 0.92 -8.64 0.04
N ASN A 182 1.29 -9.69 0.76
CA ASN A 182 1.08 -11.08 0.32
C ASN A 182 -0.43 -11.46 0.30
N TYR A 183 -0.80 -12.44 -0.53
CA TYR A 183 -2.16 -13.00 -0.56
C TYR A 183 -2.38 -13.96 0.60
#